data_AF-A0A7S0RI95-F1
#
_entry.id   AF-A0A7S0RI95-F1
#
_cell.length_a   1.000
_cell.length_b   1.000
_cell.length_c   1.000
_cell.angle_alpha   90.00
_cell.angle_beta   90.00
_cell.angle_gamma   90.00
#
_symmetry.space_group_name_H-M   'P 1'
#
loop_
_entity.id
_entity.type
_entity.pdbx_description
1 polymer ?
#
loop_
_entity_poly.entity_id
_entity_poly.type
_entity_poly.pdbx_seq_one_letter_code
_entity_poly.pdbx_strand_id
1 'polypeptide(L)'
;MAVVCRTPTKPVGLNVTNRRSTTSFHRELLRTHPSQCMVSHRGQVGRFPVRRGASLSQIRCSLSSYKKGDSVPEYRTDEVVRVYRTSPYAAEAKRQGSSSTTNLCIGFVCEGGELDPRACLAEAIFRKCIIESWGPAYADAVTTICFTLSPSGVFDPLDPAVGVLAKELDIEVKKPERVFDSMDIVQCDMLLAMDRLDYEDVLRDVSMLDAMNHDGFYTLRVRQLAAFCPSGKIEEIADPWYNNTMPAEAWQGALRGTLAQLQ
;
A
#
# COMPACT_ATOMS: atom_id res chain seq x y z
N MET A 1 24.65 -0.99 7.09
CA MET A 1 25.50 0.10 6.54
C MET A 1 24.60 1.33 6.47
N ALA A 2 24.91 2.42 7.17
CA ALA A 2 24.07 3.63 7.17
C ALA A 2 24.81 4.74 6.42
N VAL A 3 24.22 5.23 5.34
CA VAL A 3 24.75 6.36 4.56
C VAL A 3 24.00 7.61 4.99
N VAL A 4 24.74 8.64 5.41
CA VAL A 4 24.20 9.95 5.80
C VAL A 4 24.78 10.99 4.86
N CYS A 5 23.95 11.57 4.00
CA CYS A 5 24.32 12.71 3.16
C CYS A 5 23.94 14.03 3.86
N ARG A 6 24.79 15.07 3.74
CA ARG A 6 24.54 16.43 4.27
C ARG A 6 24.71 17.47 3.16
N THR A 7 23.85 18.48 3.15
CA THR A 7 24.08 19.79 2.50
C THR A 7 23.43 20.94 3.31
N PRO A 8 23.88 22.19 3.13
CA PRO A 8 23.75 23.26 4.13
C PRO A 8 22.49 24.13 3.97
N THR A 9 22.01 24.69 5.07
CA THR A 9 20.88 25.64 5.13
C THR A 9 21.35 27.09 5.26
N LYS A 10 20.66 28.01 4.56
CA LYS A 10 20.56 29.43 4.97
C LYS A 10 19.17 29.64 5.59
N PRO A 11 19.05 30.42 6.68
CA PRO A 11 17.76 30.67 7.32
C PRO A 11 16.97 31.74 6.55
N VAL A 12 15.66 31.50 6.38
CA VAL A 12 14.67 32.52 6.00
C VAL A 12 13.71 32.66 7.17
N GLY A 13 13.47 33.89 7.63
CA GLY A 13 12.56 34.17 8.75
C GLY A 13 11.11 34.21 8.30
N LEU A 14 10.24 33.47 8.99
CA LEU A 14 8.78 33.56 8.84
C LEU A 14 8.13 33.80 10.21
N ASN A 15 7.23 34.77 10.25
CA ASN A 15 6.37 35.08 11.40
C ASN A 15 5.08 34.25 11.27
N VAL A 16 4.77 33.42 12.26
CA VAL A 16 3.55 32.59 12.28
C VAL A 16 2.65 32.99 13.45
N THR A 17 1.46 33.49 13.12
CA THR A 17 0.34 33.72 14.05
C THR A 17 -0.85 32.82 13.68
N ASN A 18 -0.84 31.55 14.11
CA ASN A 18 -2.05 30.84 14.55
C ASN A 18 -1.72 29.45 15.11
N ARG A 19 -2.20 29.13 16.32
CA ARG A 19 -2.09 27.82 16.98
C ARG A 19 -3.48 27.18 17.01
N ARG A 20 -3.74 26.19 16.15
CA ARG A 20 -4.76 25.13 16.32
C ARG A 20 -4.79 24.21 15.08
N SER A 21 -4.06 23.09 15.09
CA SER A 21 -4.40 21.89 14.29
C SER A 21 -3.47 20.66 14.49
N THR A 22 -2.28 20.79 15.09
CA THR A 22 -1.28 19.71 15.07
C THR A 22 -1.47 18.56 16.09
N THR A 23 -2.35 18.72 17.08
CA THR A 23 -2.49 17.76 18.20
C THR A 23 -3.38 16.54 17.93
N SER A 24 -4.30 16.59 16.97
CA SER A 24 -5.17 15.45 16.64
C SER A 24 -4.42 14.40 15.81
N PHE A 25 -3.64 14.83 14.82
CA PHE A 25 -2.92 13.96 13.89
C PHE A 25 -1.86 13.06 14.58
N HIS A 26 -1.13 13.60 15.56
CA HIS A 26 -0.14 12.82 16.33
C HIS A 26 -0.74 11.75 17.26
N ARG A 27 -2.02 11.86 17.64
CA ARG A 27 -2.69 10.83 18.44
C ARG A 27 -3.04 9.58 17.62
N GLU A 28 -3.35 9.76 16.34
CA GLU A 28 -3.74 8.69 15.43
C GLU A 28 -2.53 7.82 15.05
N LEU A 29 -1.42 8.45 14.66
CA LEU A 29 -0.16 7.79 14.27
C LEU A 29 0.46 6.90 15.36
N LEU A 30 0.33 7.30 16.63
CA LEU A 30 0.85 6.50 17.76
C LEU A 30 -0.09 5.36 18.17
N ARG A 31 -1.35 5.38 17.75
CA ARG A 31 -2.32 4.30 18.00
C ARG A 31 -2.16 3.14 17.02
N THR A 32 -1.90 3.43 15.75
CA THR A 32 -1.83 2.41 14.70
C THR A 32 -0.48 1.66 14.68
N HIS A 33 0.64 2.32 15.01
CA HIS A 33 1.97 1.69 14.92
C HIS A 33 2.93 2.03 16.09
N PRO A 34 2.67 1.52 17.32
CA PRO A 34 3.46 1.85 18.51
C PRO A 34 4.92 1.37 18.48
N SER A 35 5.32 0.56 17.49
CA SER A 35 6.64 -0.06 17.37
C SER A 35 7.56 0.56 16.30
N GLN A 36 7.12 1.59 15.56
CA GLN A 36 7.81 2.03 14.34
C GLN A 36 8.28 3.49 14.29
N CYS A 37 8.07 4.30 15.33
CA CYS A 37 8.53 5.69 15.32
C CYS A 37 9.93 5.85 15.94
N MET A 38 10.92 6.25 15.13
CA MET A 38 12.16 6.88 15.63
C MET A 38 12.18 8.35 15.19
N VAL A 39 12.46 9.24 16.13
CA VAL A 39 12.57 10.69 15.87
C VAL A 39 14.05 11.05 15.71
N SER A 40 14.41 11.66 14.59
CA SER A 40 15.76 12.20 14.36
C SER A 40 15.83 13.67 14.77
N HIS A 41 16.89 14.08 15.48
CA HIS A 41 17.14 15.49 15.82
C HIS A 41 18.61 15.83 15.54
N ARG A 42 18.86 16.88 14.74
CA ARG A 42 20.19 17.45 14.43
C ARG A 42 21.28 16.42 14.05
N GLY A 43 20.91 15.39 13.28
CA GLY A 43 21.88 14.38 12.82
C GLY A 43 22.42 13.47 13.92
N GLN A 44 21.79 13.43 15.10
CA GLN A 44 22.00 12.37 16.09
C GLN A 44 20.79 11.43 16.09
N VAL A 45 21.02 10.20 15.62
CA VAL A 45 20.10 9.08 15.83
C VAL A 45 20.35 8.55 17.25
N GLY A 46 19.67 9.13 18.23
CA GLY A 46 19.69 8.64 19.60
C GLY A 46 18.73 7.46 19.78
N ARG A 47 19.19 6.36 20.41
CA ARG A 47 18.28 5.36 20.97
C ARG A 47 17.57 5.99 22.17
N PHE A 48 16.33 6.42 21.99
CA PHE A 48 15.48 6.75 23.13
C PHE A 48 14.88 5.45 23.68
N PRO A 49 15.21 5.02 24.91
CA PRO A 49 14.59 3.85 25.50
C PRO A 49 13.13 4.18 25.82
N VAL A 50 12.21 3.88 24.91
CA VAL A 50 10.79 3.80 25.24
C VAL A 50 10.62 2.51 26.05
N ARG A 51 10.56 2.63 27.38
CA ARG A 51 10.19 1.50 28.25
C ARG A 51 8.79 1.03 27.83
N ARG A 52 8.61 -0.28 27.61
CA ARG A 52 7.28 -0.88 27.45
C ARG A 52 6.42 -0.45 28.65
N GLY A 53 5.28 0.20 28.38
CA GLY A 53 4.35 0.69 29.40
C GLY A 53 4.48 2.17 29.78
N ALA A 54 5.25 2.98 29.03
CA ALA A 54 5.29 4.42 29.26
C ALA A 54 3.91 5.07 28.99
N SER A 55 3.39 5.77 29.99
CA SER A 55 2.12 6.52 29.91
C SER A 55 2.26 7.72 28.95
N LEU A 56 1.18 8.10 28.25
CA LEU A 56 1.11 9.33 27.43
C LEU A 56 1.52 10.59 28.21
N SER A 57 1.42 10.58 29.54
CA SER A 57 1.90 11.67 30.40
C SER A 57 3.44 11.81 30.42
N GLN A 58 4.19 10.74 30.16
CA GLN A 58 5.66 10.77 30.11
C GLN A 58 6.19 11.35 28.79
N ILE A 59 5.44 11.22 27.70
CA ILE A 59 5.74 11.88 26.41
C ILE A 59 5.45 13.40 26.48
N ARG A 60 4.62 13.84 27.43
CA ARG A 60 4.35 15.27 27.69
C ARG A 60 5.52 16.03 28.35
N CYS A 61 6.52 15.34 28.88
CA CYS A 61 7.66 15.96 29.56
C CYS A 61 8.82 16.30 28.60
N SER A 62 8.59 17.20 27.63
CA SER A 62 9.69 17.95 27.02
C SER A 62 9.30 19.33 26.46
N LEU A 63 8.00 19.66 26.46
CA LEU A 63 7.50 20.95 25.95
C LEU A 63 7.34 22.03 27.03
N SER A 64 7.36 21.68 28.32
CA SER A 64 7.27 22.64 29.43
C SER A 64 8.55 23.45 29.67
N SER A 65 9.65 23.08 29.01
CA SER A 65 10.96 23.76 29.12
C SER A 65 11.17 24.91 28.13
N TYR A 66 10.25 25.15 27.20
CA TYR A 66 10.37 26.26 26.24
C TYR A 66 9.90 27.57 26.88
N LYS A 67 10.81 28.53 27.01
CA LYS A 67 10.51 29.88 27.47
C LYS A 67 9.86 30.69 26.35
N LYS A 68 9.06 31.68 26.72
CA LYS A 68 8.49 32.66 25.79
C LYS A 68 9.64 33.41 25.09
N GLY A 69 9.85 33.13 23.81
CA GLY A 69 10.97 33.66 23.01
C GLY A 69 11.87 32.60 22.41
N ASP A 70 11.77 31.33 22.85
CA ASP A 70 12.48 30.24 22.20
C ASP A 70 11.87 29.96 20.83
N SER A 71 12.71 29.92 19.79
CA SER A 71 12.31 29.46 18.47
C SER A 71 11.83 28.01 18.60
N VAL A 72 10.54 27.78 18.37
CA VAL A 72 10.01 26.42 18.28
C VAL A 72 10.78 25.75 17.13
N PRO A 73 11.47 24.61 17.35
CA PRO A 73 12.07 23.90 16.25
C PRO A 73 10.95 23.58 15.27
N GLU A 74 11.08 24.10 14.05
CA GLU A 74 10.23 23.73 12.93
C GLU A 74 10.54 22.26 12.64
N TYR A 75 9.74 21.37 13.24
CA TYR A 75 9.78 19.97 12.91
C TYR A 75 9.24 19.86 11.49
N ARG A 76 10.13 19.82 10.49
CA ARG A 76 9.78 19.25 9.19
C ARG A 76 9.39 17.80 9.46
N THR A 77 8.10 17.53 9.41
CA THR A 77 7.51 16.19 9.47
C THR A 77 7.77 15.38 8.19
N ASP A 78 8.60 15.87 7.28
CA ASP A 78 8.52 15.49 5.86
C ASP A 78 9.36 14.28 5.48
N GLU A 79 10.03 13.61 6.41
CA GLU A 79 10.75 12.36 6.12
C GLU A 79 10.44 11.30 7.17
N VAL A 80 9.32 10.60 6.98
CA VAL A 80 9.09 9.32 7.64
C VAL A 80 10.05 8.30 6.99
N VAL A 81 11.23 8.14 7.58
CA VAL A 81 12.18 7.11 7.15
C VAL A 81 11.67 5.75 7.60
N ARG A 82 11.21 4.91 6.66
CA ARG A 82 10.85 3.51 6.95
C ARG A 82 12.12 2.75 7.37
N VAL A 83 12.11 2.17 8.57
CA VAL A 83 13.22 1.36 9.09
C VAL A 83 12.83 -0.11 9.04
N TYR A 84 13.37 -0.83 8.05
CA TYR A 84 13.21 -2.29 7.95
C TYR A 84 14.10 -2.97 9.01
N ARG A 85 13.47 -3.68 9.97
CA ARG A 85 14.20 -4.39 11.04
C ARG A 85 14.89 -5.66 10.56
N THR A 86 14.39 -6.23 9.46
CA THR A 86 14.92 -7.43 8.81
C THR A 86 14.99 -7.16 7.33
N SER A 87 16.06 -7.63 6.69
CA SER A 87 16.23 -7.46 5.26
C SER A 87 15.10 -8.19 4.50
N PRO A 88 14.41 -7.52 3.56
CA PRO A 88 13.36 -8.14 2.75
C PRO A 88 13.86 -9.32 1.91
N TYR A 89 15.18 -9.40 1.67
CA TYR A 89 15.80 -10.38 0.78
C TYR A 89 15.77 -11.80 1.31
N ALA A 90 15.65 -12.00 2.61
CA ALA A 90 15.52 -13.36 3.15
C ALA A 90 14.21 -14.01 2.66
N ALA A 91 13.13 -13.23 2.54
CA ALA A 91 11.86 -13.72 2.01
C ALA A 91 11.93 -13.96 0.49
N GLU A 92 12.54 -13.04 -0.27
CA GLU A 92 12.76 -13.20 -1.72
C GLU A 92 13.64 -14.42 -2.01
N ALA A 93 14.79 -14.53 -1.35
CA ALA A 93 15.72 -15.65 -1.54
C ALA A 93 15.08 -16.98 -1.15
N LYS A 94 14.21 -16.99 -0.12
CA LYS A 94 13.42 -18.17 0.20
C LYS A 94 12.41 -18.49 -0.91
N ARG A 95 11.74 -17.50 -1.50
CA ARG A 95 10.82 -17.69 -2.65
C ARG A 95 11.57 -18.26 -3.85
N GLN A 96 12.69 -17.65 -4.22
CA GLN A 96 13.54 -18.10 -5.34
C GLN A 96 14.18 -19.47 -5.11
N GLY A 97 14.59 -19.76 -3.87
CA GLY A 97 15.16 -21.06 -3.48
C GLY A 97 14.10 -22.16 -3.34
N SER A 98 12.82 -21.80 -3.23
CA SER A 98 11.69 -22.73 -3.24
C SER A 98 11.32 -23.04 -4.69
N SER A 99 12.23 -23.70 -5.41
CA SER A 99 12.10 -24.08 -6.83
C SER A 99 10.94 -25.07 -7.12
N SER A 100 10.07 -25.34 -6.15
CA SER A 100 8.94 -26.25 -6.24
C SER A 100 7.57 -25.58 -6.07
N THR A 101 7.48 -24.28 -5.78
CA THR A 101 6.17 -23.63 -5.65
C THR A 101 5.69 -23.18 -7.03
N THR A 102 4.95 -24.06 -7.69
CA THR A 102 4.14 -23.81 -8.90
C THR A 102 3.03 -22.78 -8.70
N ASN A 103 3.03 -22.06 -7.58
CA ASN A 103 1.92 -21.22 -7.17
C ASN A 103 2.23 -19.77 -7.49
N LEU A 104 1.62 -19.28 -8.57
CA LEU A 104 1.68 -17.89 -8.98
C LEU A 104 0.91 -17.02 -7.98
N CYS A 105 1.46 -15.89 -7.54
CA CYS A 105 0.77 -14.96 -6.67
C CYS A 105 0.46 -13.63 -7.38
N ILE A 106 -0.83 -13.32 -7.51
CA ILE A 106 -1.35 -12.09 -8.13
C ILE A 106 -2.02 -11.22 -7.07
N GLY A 107 -1.47 -10.03 -6.84
CA GLY A 107 -2.07 -9.01 -5.99
C GLY A 107 -2.95 -8.04 -6.78
N PHE A 108 -4.06 -7.60 -6.21
CA PHE A 108 -4.89 -6.50 -6.69
C PHE A 108 -4.88 -5.38 -5.65
N VAL A 109 -4.71 -4.13 -6.06
CA VAL A 109 -4.59 -3.00 -5.13
C VAL A 109 -5.38 -1.80 -5.61
N CYS A 110 -6.10 -1.16 -4.67
CA CYS A 110 -6.80 0.10 -4.86
C CYS A 110 -6.67 0.98 -3.61
N GLU A 111 -6.92 2.29 -3.74
CA GLU A 111 -6.86 3.27 -2.65
C GLU A 111 -7.68 2.81 -1.45
N GLY A 112 -8.86 2.23 -1.71
CA GLY A 112 -9.62 1.44 -0.75
C GLY A 112 -10.10 2.24 0.46
N GLY A 113 -10.97 3.23 0.22
CA GLY A 113 -11.80 3.84 1.28
C GLY A 113 -13.02 2.97 1.64
N GLU A 114 -13.94 3.53 2.44
CA GLU A 114 -15.16 2.86 2.95
C GLU A 114 -15.97 2.11 1.88
N LEU A 115 -15.88 2.51 0.61
CA LEU A 115 -16.68 1.92 -0.47
C LEU A 115 -15.90 1.73 -1.77
N ASP A 116 -14.57 1.59 -1.80
CA ASP A 116 -13.85 1.25 -3.05
C ASP A 116 -13.58 -0.26 -3.14
N PRO A 117 -14.43 -1.01 -3.87
CA PRO A 117 -14.38 -2.47 -3.93
C PRO A 117 -13.58 -2.99 -5.12
N ARG A 118 -12.95 -2.10 -5.91
CA ARG A 118 -12.44 -2.45 -7.24
C ARG A 118 -11.45 -3.62 -7.18
N ALA A 119 -10.49 -3.59 -6.26
CA ALA A 119 -9.52 -4.67 -6.10
C ALA A 119 -10.17 -6.01 -5.72
N CYS A 120 -11.13 -6.00 -4.80
CA CYS A 120 -11.85 -7.19 -4.34
C CYS A 120 -12.72 -7.81 -5.44
N LEU A 121 -13.40 -6.94 -6.20
CA LEU A 121 -14.21 -7.37 -7.34
C LEU A 121 -13.32 -7.93 -8.46
N ALA A 122 -12.21 -7.25 -8.76
CA ALA A 122 -11.21 -7.71 -9.72
C ALA A 122 -10.69 -9.11 -9.36
N GLU A 123 -10.33 -9.32 -8.09
CA GLU A 123 -9.86 -10.60 -7.57
C GLU A 123 -10.89 -11.71 -7.77
N ALA A 124 -12.14 -11.46 -7.38
CA ALA A 124 -13.22 -12.44 -7.48
C ALA A 124 -13.53 -12.81 -8.94
N ILE A 125 -13.60 -11.81 -9.84
CA ILE A 125 -13.82 -12.04 -11.27
C ILE A 125 -12.63 -12.79 -11.87
N PHE A 126 -11.39 -12.42 -11.53
CA PHE A 126 -10.18 -13.08 -12.02
C PHE A 126 -10.16 -14.55 -11.64
N ARG A 127 -10.48 -14.87 -10.38
CA ARG A 127 -10.57 -16.25 -9.90
C ARG A 127 -11.64 -17.05 -10.65
N LYS A 128 -12.81 -16.46 -10.91
CA LYS A 128 -13.83 -17.08 -11.75
C LYS A 128 -13.31 -17.33 -13.17
N CYS A 129 -12.63 -16.36 -13.78
CA CYS A 129 -12.05 -16.52 -15.11
C CYS A 129 -10.97 -17.63 -15.17
N ILE A 130 -10.16 -17.82 -14.12
CA ILE A 130 -9.22 -18.96 -14.03
C ILE A 130 -9.97 -20.28 -14.03
N ILE A 131 -11.00 -20.41 -13.17
CA ILE A 131 -11.79 -21.64 -13.06
C ILE A 131 -12.48 -21.96 -14.39
N GLU A 132 -13.06 -20.96 -15.05
CA GLU A 132 -13.74 -21.13 -16.34
C GLU A 132 -12.77 -21.47 -17.48
N SER A 133 -11.59 -20.85 -17.52
CA SER A 133 -10.68 -20.95 -18.67
C SER A 133 -9.69 -22.11 -18.54
N TRP A 134 -9.17 -22.35 -17.34
CA TRP A 134 -8.12 -23.34 -17.08
C TRP A 134 -8.61 -24.51 -16.24
N GLY A 135 -9.75 -24.37 -15.57
CA GLY A 135 -10.34 -25.41 -14.71
C GLY A 135 -9.98 -25.24 -13.24
N PRO A 136 -10.69 -25.95 -12.34
CA PRO A 136 -10.58 -25.77 -10.89
C PRO A 136 -9.20 -26.14 -10.33
N ALA A 137 -8.49 -27.09 -10.94
CA ALA A 137 -7.15 -27.49 -10.50
C ALA A 137 -6.12 -26.34 -10.58
N TYR A 138 -6.31 -25.39 -11.51
CA TYR A 138 -5.43 -24.24 -11.65
C TYR A 138 -5.77 -23.11 -10.68
N ALA A 139 -6.99 -23.09 -10.13
CA ALA A 139 -7.36 -22.12 -9.11
C ALA A 139 -6.54 -22.30 -7.82
N ASP A 140 -6.04 -23.51 -7.55
CA ASP A 140 -5.14 -23.79 -6.43
C ASP A 140 -3.67 -23.44 -6.75
N ALA A 141 -3.32 -23.35 -8.03
CA ALA A 141 -2.00 -22.95 -8.50
C ALA A 141 -1.86 -21.43 -8.66
N VAL A 142 -2.94 -20.65 -8.56
CA VAL A 142 -2.88 -19.18 -8.60
C VAL A 142 -3.46 -18.61 -7.32
N THR A 143 -2.59 -18.11 -6.46
CA THR A 143 -2.97 -17.37 -5.26
C THR A 143 -3.33 -15.93 -5.65
N THR A 144 -4.54 -15.52 -5.35
CA THR A 144 -4.99 -14.14 -5.52
C THR A 144 -5.10 -13.46 -4.16
N ILE A 145 -4.73 -12.18 -4.11
CA ILE A 145 -4.84 -11.37 -2.88
C ILE A 145 -5.35 -9.98 -3.27
N CYS A 146 -6.28 -9.42 -2.51
CA CYS A 146 -6.65 -8.00 -2.62
C CYS A 146 -6.09 -7.18 -1.44
N PHE A 147 -5.59 -5.99 -1.76
CA PHE A 147 -5.04 -5.03 -0.82
C PHE A 147 -5.78 -3.69 -0.94
N THR A 148 -5.80 -2.95 0.16
CA THR A 148 -6.19 -1.52 0.18
C THR A 148 -4.97 -0.66 0.48
N LEU A 149 -4.88 0.56 -0.06
CA LEU A 149 -3.86 1.53 0.36
C LEU A 149 -4.29 2.32 1.60
N SER A 150 -5.59 2.39 1.89
CA SER A 150 -6.14 3.12 3.04
C SER A 150 -6.42 2.18 4.23
N PRO A 151 -6.01 2.56 5.45
CA PRO A 151 -6.33 1.82 6.67
C PRO A 151 -7.82 1.66 6.97
N SER A 152 -8.68 2.56 6.48
CA SER A 152 -10.12 2.46 6.74
C SER A 152 -10.74 1.25 6.03
N GLY A 153 -10.36 1.02 4.76
CA GLY A 153 -11.01 0.02 3.91
C GLY A 153 -10.91 -1.44 4.38
N VAL A 154 -10.02 -1.75 5.34
CA VAL A 154 -9.96 -3.09 5.96
C VAL A 154 -11.17 -3.36 6.86
N PHE A 155 -11.69 -2.33 7.54
CA PHE A 155 -12.73 -2.49 8.56
C PHE A 155 -14.14 -2.25 8.02
N ASP A 156 -14.24 -1.55 6.89
CA ASP A 156 -15.50 -1.04 6.38
C ASP A 156 -16.33 -2.15 5.70
N PRO A 157 -17.68 -2.07 5.74
CA PRO A 157 -18.55 -2.97 4.98
C PRO A 157 -18.30 -2.84 3.48
N LEU A 158 -18.48 -3.93 2.73
CA LEU A 158 -18.50 -3.82 1.27
C LEU A 158 -19.71 -2.99 0.84
N ASP A 159 -19.54 -2.16 -0.18
CA ASP A 159 -20.63 -1.42 -0.79
C ASP A 159 -21.76 -2.39 -1.21
N PRO A 160 -23.03 -2.14 -0.84
CA PRO A 160 -24.16 -2.96 -1.26
C PRO A 160 -24.27 -3.16 -2.78
N ALA A 161 -23.87 -2.17 -3.59
CA ALA A 161 -23.87 -2.26 -5.05
C ALA A 161 -22.93 -3.38 -5.55
N VAL A 162 -21.84 -3.64 -4.82
CA VAL A 162 -20.92 -4.75 -5.11
C VAL A 162 -21.59 -6.07 -4.83
N GLY A 163 -22.39 -6.17 -3.76
CA GLY A 163 -23.16 -7.37 -3.47
C GLY A 163 -24.18 -7.69 -4.57
N VAL A 164 -24.81 -6.66 -5.15
CA VAL A 164 -25.72 -6.81 -6.31
C VAL A 164 -24.94 -7.33 -7.52
N LEU A 165 -23.84 -6.68 -7.88
CA LEU A 165 -23.02 -7.08 -9.02
C LEU A 165 -22.39 -8.47 -8.84
N ALA A 166 -21.91 -8.78 -7.64
CA ALA A 166 -21.36 -10.09 -7.30
C ALA A 166 -22.41 -11.20 -7.49
N LYS A 167 -23.66 -10.93 -7.10
CA LYS A 167 -24.78 -11.85 -7.30
C LYS A 167 -25.15 -11.99 -8.78
N GLU A 168 -25.16 -10.90 -9.55
CA GLU A 168 -25.40 -10.92 -11.00
C GLU A 168 -24.33 -11.74 -11.73
N LEU A 169 -23.08 -11.63 -11.28
CA LEU A 169 -21.95 -12.35 -11.85
C LEU A 169 -21.74 -13.74 -11.24
N ASP A 170 -22.56 -14.18 -10.28
CA ASP A 170 -22.41 -15.44 -9.56
C ASP A 170 -20.95 -15.64 -9.06
N ILE A 171 -20.48 -14.67 -8.28
CA ILE A 171 -19.17 -14.64 -7.62
C ILE A 171 -19.30 -14.28 -6.14
N GLU A 172 -18.35 -14.77 -5.35
CA GLU A 172 -18.18 -14.36 -3.95
C GLU A 172 -17.06 -13.32 -3.86
N VAL A 173 -17.39 -12.11 -3.39
CA VAL A 173 -16.40 -11.03 -3.19
C VAL A 173 -15.97 -11.02 -1.73
N LYS A 174 -14.66 -11.11 -1.51
CA LYS A 174 -14.04 -11.00 -0.18
C LYS A 174 -13.53 -9.58 0.05
N LYS A 175 -13.52 -9.15 1.30
CA LYS A 175 -12.92 -7.88 1.72
C LYS A 175 -11.39 -7.95 1.64
N PRO A 176 -10.70 -6.80 1.52
CA PRO A 176 -9.26 -6.78 1.65
C PRO A 176 -8.87 -7.18 3.07
N GLU A 177 -7.92 -8.11 3.20
CA GLU A 177 -7.52 -8.63 4.51
C GLU A 177 -6.67 -7.62 5.30
N ARG A 178 -5.95 -6.74 4.58
CA ARG A 178 -5.02 -5.78 5.16
C ARG A 178 -4.66 -4.65 4.20
N VAL A 179 -4.05 -3.62 4.79
CA VAL A 179 -3.40 -2.53 4.05
C VAL A 179 -2.16 -3.07 3.35
N PHE A 180 -1.95 -2.64 2.11
CA PHE A 180 -0.75 -2.90 1.33
C PHE A 180 0.49 -2.39 2.09
N ASP A 181 1.45 -3.27 2.33
CA ASP A 181 2.80 -2.89 2.70
C ASP A 181 3.71 -3.10 1.48
N SER A 182 4.70 -2.22 1.30
CA SER A 182 5.74 -2.38 0.28
C SER A 182 6.33 -3.81 0.23
N MET A 183 6.41 -4.49 1.38
CA MET A 183 6.87 -5.86 1.52
C MET A 183 6.00 -6.92 0.82
N ASP A 184 4.75 -6.60 0.52
CA ASP A 184 3.81 -7.54 -0.11
C ASP A 184 4.17 -7.83 -1.56
N ILE A 185 4.86 -6.90 -2.24
CA ILE A 185 5.40 -7.13 -3.60
C ILE A 185 6.47 -8.22 -3.63
N VAL A 186 7.09 -8.53 -2.49
CA VAL A 186 8.08 -9.61 -2.36
C VAL A 186 7.37 -10.98 -2.37
N GLN A 187 6.07 -11.02 -2.05
CA GLN A 187 5.27 -12.25 -2.08
C GLN A 187 4.49 -12.39 -3.38
N CYS A 188 4.23 -11.29 -4.08
CA CYS A 188 3.52 -11.28 -5.35
C CYS A 188 4.48 -11.42 -6.54
N ASP A 189 4.07 -12.20 -7.53
CA ASP A 189 4.74 -12.24 -8.83
C ASP A 189 4.28 -11.08 -9.72
N MET A 190 3.04 -10.63 -9.55
CA MET A 190 2.49 -9.44 -10.17
C MET A 190 1.51 -8.73 -9.25
N LEU A 191 1.53 -7.40 -9.27
CA LEU A 191 0.61 -6.54 -8.53
C LEU A 191 -0.13 -5.62 -9.51
N LEU A 192 -1.45 -5.67 -9.48
CA LEU A 192 -2.35 -4.99 -10.41
C LEU A 192 -3.04 -3.82 -9.69
N ALA A 193 -2.65 -2.61 -10.06
CA ALA A 193 -3.29 -1.37 -9.62
C ALA A 193 -4.55 -1.09 -10.46
N MET A 194 -5.62 -0.59 -9.84
CA MET A 194 -6.90 -0.37 -10.53
C MET A 194 -6.87 0.87 -11.42
N ASP A 195 -6.29 1.95 -10.93
CA ASP A 195 -6.10 3.19 -11.70
C ASP A 195 -4.65 3.70 -11.65
N ARG A 196 -4.46 4.89 -12.21
CA ARG A 196 -3.16 5.54 -12.28
C ARG A 196 -2.66 6.04 -10.92
N LEU A 197 -3.54 6.53 -10.06
CA LEU A 197 -3.15 7.03 -8.74
C LEU A 197 -2.69 5.89 -7.85
N ASP A 198 -3.45 4.79 -7.84
CA ASP A 198 -3.07 3.53 -7.17
C ASP A 198 -1.69 3.07 -7.63
N TYR A 199 -1.47 3.08 -8.95
CA TYR A 199 -0.21 2.68 -9.56
C TYR A 199 0.96 3.56 -9.13
N GLU A 200 0.78 4.88 -9.15
CA GLU A 200 1.82 5.85 -8.78
C GLU A 200 2.19 5.75 -7.29
N ASP A 201 1.22 5.54 -6.40
CA ASP A 201 1.46 5.38 -4.97
C ASP A 201 2.16 4.06 -4.64
N VAL A 202 1.72 2.96 -5.24
CA VAL A 202 2.38 1.66 -5.10
C VAL A 202 3.81 1.70 -5.64
N LEU A 203 4.02 2.29 -6.82
CA LEU A 203 5.35 2.44 -7.40
C LEU A 203 6.28 3.24 -6.49
N ARG A 204 5.79 4.33 -5.89
CA ARG A 204 6.58 5.15 -4.96
C ARG A 204 7.09 4.30 -3.80
N ASP A 205 6.22 3.49 -3.22
CA ASP A 205 6.55 2.62 -2.10
C ASP A 205 7.51 1.48 -2.48
N VAL A 206 7.27 0.86 -3.65
CA VAL A 206 8.05 -0.29 -4.12
C VAL A 206 9.42 0.12 -4.69
N SER A 207 9.55 1.31 -5.27
CA SER A 207 10.80 1.80 -5.87
C SER A 207 11.97 1.86 -4.87
N MET A 208 11.67 2.08 -3.58
CA MET A 208 12.68 2.02 -2.53
C MET A 208 13.29 0.63 -2.39
N LEU A 209 12.52 -0.44 -2.66
CA LEU A 209 13.02 -1.81 -2.60
C LEU A 209 14.01 -2.09 -3.72
N ASP A 210 13.77 -1.56 -4.92
CA ASP A 210 14.70 -1.67 -6.06
C ASP A 210 16.01 -0.93 -5.79
N ALA A 211 15.96 0.20 -5.08
CA ALA A 211 17.17 0.92 -4.66
C ALA A 211 18.01 0.13 -3.64
N MET A 212 17.36 -0.72 -2.83
CA MET A 212 18.05 -1.56 -1.85
C MET A 212 18.48 -2.92 -2.43
N ASN A 213 17.77 -3.44 -3.44
CA ASN A 213 18.10 -4.66 -4.19
C ASN A 213 17.75 -4.50 -5.67
N HIS A 214 18.76 -4.11 -6.43
CA HIS A 214 18.64 -3.85 -7.86
C HIS A 214 18.21 -5.08 -8.67
N ASP A 215 18.55 -6.29 -8.21
CA ASP A 215 18.22 -7.53 -8.92
C ASP A 215 16.78 -8.01 -8.66
N GLY A 216 16.06 -7.38 -7.73
CA GLY A 216 14.68 -7.75 -7.39
C GLY A 216 13.66 -7.35 -8.45
N PHE A 217 13.93 -6.25 -9.17
CA PHE A 217 13.08 -5.65 -10.20
C PHE A 217 11.60 -5.57 -9.78
N TYR A 218 11.33 -5.13 -8.55
CA TYR A 218 10.00 -5.11 -7.96
C TYR A 218 9.06 -4.14 -8.68
N THR A 219 9.55 -2.99 -9.14
CA THR A 219 8.73 -2.05 -9.96
C THR A 219 8.27 -2.70 -11.27
N LEU A 220 9.05 -3.62 -11.84
CA LEU A 220 8.64 -4.37 -13.03
C LEU A 220 7.52 -5.37 -12.75
N ARG A 221 7.12 -5.61 -11.50
CA ARG A 221 5.98 -6.47 -11.16
C ARG A 221 4.68 -5.69 -10.98
N VAL A 222 4.75 -4.36 -10.89
CA VAL A 222 3.57 -3.50 -10.74
C VAL A 222 3.04 -3.12 -12.12
N ARG A 223 1.75 -3.34 -12.37
CA ARG A 223 1.07 -2.98 -13.63
C ARG A 223 -0.30 -2.38 -13.33
N GLN A 224 -0.79 -1.55 -14.24
CA GLN A 224 -2.19 -1.13 -14.22
C GLN A 224 -3.04 -2.22 -14.85
N LEU A 225 -4.21 -2.53 -14.27
CA LEU A 225 -5.11 -3.53 -14.81
C LEU A 225 -5.61 -3.16 -16.22
N ALA A 226 -5.83 -1.88 -16.48
CA ALA A 226 -6.26 -1.38 -17.78
C ALA A 226 -5.26 -1.68 -18.92
N ALA A 227 -3.96 -1.85 -18.62
CA ALA A 227 -2.93 -2.19 -19.60
C ALA A 227 -3.14 -3.57 -20.26
N PHE A 228 -4.00 -4.41 -19.68
CA PHE A 228 -4.33 -5.74 -20.20
C PHE A 228 -5.63 -5.75 -21.02
N CYS A 229 -6.34 -4.63 -21.13
CA CYS A 229 -7.54 -4.50 -21.94
C CYS A 229 -7.21 -4.66 -23.44
N PRO A 230 -7.76 -5.67 -24.16
CA PRO A 230 -7.41 -5.93 -25.56
C PRO A 230 -7.70 -4.77 -26.51
N SER A 231 -8.67 -3.92 -26.16
CA SER A 231 -9.08 -2.79 -27.00
C SER A 231 -8.12 -1.60 -26.90
N GLY A 232 -7.32 -1.52 -25.83
CA GLY A 232 -6.52 -0.33 -25.49
C GLY A 232 -7.35 0.95 -25.29
N LYS A 233 -8.69 0.85 -25.28
CA LYS A 233 -9.59 2.02 -25.16
C LYS A 233 -9.86 2.43 -23.72
N ILE A 234 -9.58 1.53 -22.78
CA ILE A 234 -9.77 1.76 -21.35
C ILE A 234 -8.39 2.15 -20.82
N GLU A 235 -8.25 3.41 -20.41
CA GLU A 235 -7.01 3.90 -19.79
C GLU A 235 -6.96 3.54 -18.31
N GLU A 236 -8.11 3.55 -17.63
CA GLU A 236 -8.23 3.33 -16.19
C GLU A 236 -9.53 2.59 -15.87
N ILE A 237 -9.52 1.83 -14.77
CA ILE A 237 -10.73 1.15 -14.27
C ILE A 237 -11.55 2.16 -13.47
N ALA A 238 -12.73 2.48 -14.02
CA ALA A 238 -13.60 3.49 -13.44
C ALA A 238 -13.98 3.17 -11.98
N ASP A 239 -13.81 4.17 -11.12
CA ASP A 239 -14.24 4.11 -9.74
C ASP A 239 -15.78 4.28 -9.66
N PRO A 240 -16.51 3.30 -9.10
CA PRO A 240 -17.95 3.36 -8.96
C PRO A 240 -18.45 4.56 -8.14
N TRP A 241 -17.64 5.17 -7.27
CA TRP A 241 -18.03 6.36 -6.50
C TRP A 241 -18.38 7.56 -7.37
N TYR A 242 -17.67 7.71 -8.49
CA TYR A 242 -17.82 8.89 -9.33
C TYR A 242 -18.94 8.70 -10.37
N ASN A 243 -19.94 7.87 -10.06
CA ASN A 243 -21.05 7.48 -10.95
C ASN A 243 -20.61 6.86 -12.28
N ASN A 244 -19.39 6.32 -12.33
CA ASN A 244 -18.86 5.66 -13.50
C ASN A 244 -18.84 4.15 -13.26
N THR A 245 -19.99 3.50 -13.43
CA THR A 245 -20.04 2.04 -13.38
C THR A 245 -19.52 1.46 -14.69
N MET A 246 -18.39 0.76 -14.60
CA MET A 246 -17.89 -0.01 -15.73
C MET A 246 -18.81 -1.21 -16.00
N PRO A 247 -19.19 -1.48 -17.26
CA PRO A 247 -19.98 -2.66 -17.57
C PRO A 247 -19.20 -3.94 -17.25
N ALA A 248 -19.89 -4.99 -16.83
CA ALA A 248 -19.28 -6.28 -16.46
C ALA A 248 -18.40 -6.87 -17.59
N GLU A 249 -18.77 -6.66 -18.84
CA GLU A 249 -18.00 -7.11 -20.00
C GLU A 249 -16.61 -6.48 -20.07
N ALA A 250 -16.48 -5.21 -19.68
CA ALA A 250 -15.19 -4.52 -19.66
C ALA A 250 -14.27 -5.08 -18.56
N TRP A 251 -14.82 -5.39 -17.38
CA TRP A 251 -14.10 -6.07 -16.31
C TRP A 251 -13.60 -7.45 -16.75
N GLN A 252 -14.48 -8.27 -17.32
CA GLN A 252 -14.11 -9.60 -17.80
C GLN A 252 -13.09 -9.54 -18.93
N GLY A 253 -13.21 -8.58 -19.85
CA GLY A 253 -12.27 -8.38 -20.94
C GLY A 253 -10.85 -8.06 -20.45
N ALA A 254 -10.72 -7.13 -19.50
CA ALA A 254 -9.43 -6.77 -18.90
C ALA A 254 -8.77 -7.98 -18.23
N LEU A 255 -9.54 -8.69 -17.39
CA LEU A 255 -9.03 -9.80 -16.57
C LEU A 255 -8.72 -11.05 -17.41
N ARG A 256 -9.48 -11.32 -18.47
CA ARG A 256 -9.14 -12.36 -19.46
C ARG A 256 -7.88 -12.00 -20.23
N GLY A 257 -7.68 -10.72 -20.56
CA GLY A 257 -6.43 -10.23 -21.15
C GLY A 257 -5.22 -10.46 -20.23
N THR A 258 -5.38 -10.23 -18.93
CA THR A 258 -4.36 -10.55 -17.93
C THR A 258 -4.05 -12.05 -17.91
N LEU A 259 -5.08 -12.90 -17.91
CA LEU A 259 -4.88 -14.36 -17.96
C LEU A 259 -4.15 -14.81 -19.21
N ALA A 260 -4.47 -14.23 -20.38
CA ALA A 260 -3.82 -14.58 -21.63
C ALA A 260 -2.31 -14.27 -21.62
N GLN A 261 -1.84 -13.29 -20.85
CA GLN A 261 -0.41 -12.99 -20.69
C GLN A 261 0.32 -13.92 -19.71
N LEU A 262 -0.43 -14.67 -18.90
CA LEU A 262 0.14 -15.63 -17.94
C LEU A 262 0.35 -17.03 -18.55
N GLN A 263 -0.13 -17.27 -19.78
CA GLN A 263 0.04 -18.52 -20.54
C GLN A 263 1.35 -18.50 -21.34
#